data_AF-A0A1Q7NAT8-F1
#
_entry.id   AF-A0A1Q7NAT8-F1
#
_cell.length_a   1.000
_cell.length_b   1.000
_cell.length_c   1.000
_cell.angle_alpha   90.00
_cell.angle_beta   90.00
_cell.angle_gamma   90.00
#
_symmetry.space_group_name_H-M   'P 1'
#
loop_
_entity.id
_entity.type
_entity.pdbx_description
1 polymer ?
#
loop_
_entity_poly.entity_id
_entity_poly.type
_entity_poly.pdbx_seq_one_letter_code
_entity_poly.pdbx_strand_id
1 'polypeptide(L)' 'MSNGTFTLTGLSPLFTGATPPITTINVVMLSEMNLMDDSGSGSLAAGQTVSVKGLLFNTTGTPTLVTRTLREHQGD' A
#
# COMPACT_ATOMS: atom_id res chain seq x y z
N MET A 1 3.10 -14.83 10.10
CA MET A 1 2.85 -13.74 9.14
C MET A 1 3.42 -12.46 9.75
N SER A 2 4.56 -11.97 9.25
CA SER A 2 5.24 -10.80 9.83
C SER A 2 4.46 -9.52 9.55
N ASN A 3 4.41 -8.61 10.52
CA ASN A 3 4.10 -7.21 10.26
C ASN A 3 5.18 -6.65 9.32
N GLY A 4 4.79 -5.75 8.42
CA GLY A 4 5.72 -5.15 7.47
C GLY A 4 5.25 -3.79 7.01
N THR A 5 6.17 -3.01 6.45
CA THR A 5 5.88 -1.67 5.95
C THR A 5 6.47 -1.48 4.57
N PHE A 6 5.74 -0.80 3.70
CA PHE A 6 6.22 -0.36 2.40
C PHE A 6 5.56 0.96 2.03
N THR A 7 6.05 1.62 0.98
CA THR A 7 5.52 2.91 0.53
C THR A 7 4.86 2.79 -0.82
N LEU A 8 3.69 3.41 -0.97
CA LEU A 8 3.06 3.64 -2.27
C LEU A 8 3.54 4.98 -2.83
N THR A 9 3.95 4.96 -4.10
CA THR A 9 4.32 6.13 -4.91
C THR A 9 3.52 6.10 -6.21
N GLY A 10 3.68 7.08 -7.11
CA GLY A 10 2.91 7.14 -8.36
C GLY A 10 1.41 7.31 -8.12
N LEU A 11 1.05 8.06 -7.07
CA LEU A 11 -0.32 8.18 -6.60
C LEU A 11 -1.21 8.93 -7.59
N SER A 12 -2.51 8.66 -7.52
CA SER A 12 -3.51 9.35 -8.36
C SER A 12 -3.49 10.87 -8.11
N PRO A 13 -3.93 11.70 -9.09
CA PRO A 13 -4.07 13.14 -8.94
C PRO A 13 -4.93 13.59 -7.75
N LEU A 14 -5.83 12.73 -7.25
CA LEU A 14 -6.61 12.99 -6.03
C LEU A 14 -5.73 13.24 -4.80
N PHE A 15 -4.56 12.59 -4.72
CA PHE A 15 -3.60 12.76 -3.62
C PHE A 15 -2.59 13.87 -3.91
N THR A 16 -2.06 13.93 -5.12
CA THR A 16 -1.03 14.91 -5.49
C THR A 16 -1.59 16.32 -5.71
N GLY A 17 -2.91 16.46 -5.88
CA GLY A 17 -3.61 17.76 -5.94
C GLY A 17 -3.93 18.37 -4.57
N ALA A 18 -3.68 17.67 -3.46
CA ALA A 18 -3.87 18.21 -2.12
C ALA A 18 -2.88 19.36 -1.82
N THR A 19 -3.16 20.19 -0.81
CA THR A 19 -2.25 21.23 -0.34
C THR A 19 -1.89 20.99 1.13
N PRO A 20 -0.66 20.55 1.45
CA PRO A 20 0.43 20.21 0.53
C PRO A 20 0.18 18.91 -0.28
N PRO A 21 0.83 18.72 -1.45
CA PRO A 21 0.71 17.51 -2.26
C PRO A 21 1.14 16.26 -1.50
N ILE A 22 0.32 15.20 -1.59
CA ILE A 22 0.69 13.88 -1.07
C ILE A 22 1.28 13.05 -2.21
N THR A 23 2.59 12.83 -2.17
CA THR A 23 3.33 12.05 -3.19
C THR A 23 3.70 10.65 -2.74
N THR A 24 3.52 10.35 -1.45
CA THR A 24 3.84 9.07 -0.83
C THR A 24 2.80 8.72 0.22
N ILE A 25 2.47 7.44 0.33
CA ILE A 25 1.66 6.90 1.44
C ILE A 25 2.46 5.76 2.06
N ASN A 26 2.64 5.81 3.39
CA ASN A 26 3.20 4.68 4.12
C ASN A 26 2.12 3.62 4.32
N VAL A 27 2.42 2.36 4.03
CA VAL A 27 1.50 1.24 4.25
C VAL A 27 2.03 0.39 5.38
N VAL A 28 1.21 0.23 6.43
CA VAL A 28 1.46 -0.66 7.55
C VAL A 28 0.58 -1.89 7.42
N MET A 29 1.24 -3.04 7.37
CA MET A 29 0.59 -4.33 7.26
C MET A 29 0.42 -4.94 8.65
N LEU A 30 -0.83 -5.18 9.03
CA LEU A 30 -1.16 -5.85 10.29
C LEU A 30 -0.96 -7.36 10.20
N SER A 31 -0.81 -8.00 11.35
CA SER A 31 -0.77 -9.46 11.46
C SER A 31 -2.03 -10.09 10.87
N GLU A 32 -1.94 -11.35 10.42
CA GLU A 32 -3.04 -12.08 9.74
C GLU A 32 -3.46 -11.44 8.41
N MET A 33 -2.47 -11.01 7.62
CA MET A 33 -2.74 -10.49 6.29
C MET A 33 -3.31 -11.57 5.38
N ASN A 34 -4.33 -11.21 4.62
CA ASN A 34 -4.87 -11.99 3.53
C ASN A 34 -4.30 -11.44 2.21
N LEU A 35 -3.33 -12.15 1.62
CA LEU A 35 -2.83 -11.86 0.28
C LEU A 35 -3.83 -12.43 -0.72
N MET A 36 -4.59 -11.58 -1.38
CA MET A 36 -5.62 -11.98 -2.33
C MET A 36 -5.01 -12.16 -3.73
N ASP A 37 -4.00 -13.01 -3.86
CA ASP A 37 -3.55 -13.65 -5.10
C ASP A 37 -2.43 -14.65 -4.73
N ASP A 38 -2.77 -15.95 -4.67
CA ASP A 38 -1.92 -17.03 -4.17
C ASP A 38 -1.20 -17.77 -5.30
N SER A 39 -0.63 -17.03 -6.25
CA SER A 39 0.25 -17.64 -7.28
C SER A 39 1.68 -17.92 -6.78
N GLY A 40 1.90 -17.90 -5.46
CA GLY A 40 3.07 -18.55 -4.84
C GLY A 40 4.31 -17.69 -4.57
N SER A 41 4.29 -16.37 -4.74
CA SER A 41 5.40 -15.50 -4.34
C SER A 41 4.96 -14.47 -3.31
N GLY A 42 5.00 -14.84 -2.03
CA GLY A 42 4.64 -13.98 -0.89
C GLY A 42 5.60 -12.82 -0.61
N SER A 43 6.19 -12.20 -1.64
CA SER A 43 7.13 -11.09 -1.50
C SER A 43 6.78 -9.97 -2.47
N LEU A 44 6.33 -8.84 -1.92
CA LEU A 44 6.24 -7.57 -2.63
C LEU A 44 7.63 -7.14 -3.10
N ALA A 45 7.78 -6.83 -4.38
CA ALA A 45 9.00 -6.24 -4.92
C ALA A 45 8.80 -4.75 -5.27
N ALA A 46 9.87 -3.96 -5.17
CA ALA A 46 9.84 -2.56 -5.59
C ALA A 46 9.46 -2.45 -7.07
N GLY A 47 8.54 -1.53 -7.39
CA GLY A 47 8.04 -1.31 -8.75
C GLY A 47 6.83 -2.14 -9.15
N GLN A 48 6.39 -3.10 -8.33
CA GLN A 48 5.16 -3.83 -8.58
C GLN A 48 3.92 -2.94 -8.38
N THR A 49 2.92 -3.15 -9.22
CA THR A 49 1.60 -2.54 -9.03
C THR A 49 0.81 -3.40 -8.05
N VAL A 50 0.31 -2.77 -7.00
CA VAL A 50 -0.44 -3.45 -5.94
C VAL A 50 -1.75 -2.73 -5.67
N SER A 51 -2.79 -3.50 -5.41
CA SER A 51 -4.06 -3.01 -4.89
C SER A 51 -4.09 -3.19 -3.37
N VAL A 52 -4.27 -2.09 -2.65
CA VAL A 52 -4.29 -2.08 -1.18
C VAL A 52 -5.64 -1.57 -0.71
N LYS A 53 -6.27 -2.30 0.22
CA LYS A 53 -7.53 -1.89 0.85
C LYS A 53 -7.35 -1.74 2.35
N GLY A 54 -7.57 -0.54 2.88
CA GLY A 54 -7.32 -0.27 4.29
C GLY A 54 -7.91 1.05 4.78
N LEU A 55 -7.56 1.40 6.02
CA LEU A 55 -7.89 2.67 6.65
C LEU A 55 -6.73 3.65 6.45
N LEU A 56 -7.02 4.80 5.85
CA LEU A 56 -6.03 5.86 5.65
C LEU A 56 -6.12 6.87 6.80
N PHE A 57 -5.02 7.05 7.52
CA PHE A 57 -4.89 8.02 8.59
C PHE A 57 -4.10 9.23 8.10
N ASN A 58 -4.67 10.41 8.26
CA ASN A 58 -3.98 11.67 8.02
C ASN A 58 -3.04 11.97 9.20
N THR A 59 -1.80 11.48 9.09
CA THR A 59 -0.73 11.71 10.06
C THR A 59 0.04 12.97 9.70
N THR A 60 0.67 13.61 10.69
CA THR A 60 1.55 14.76 10.45
C THR A 60 2.70 14.34 9.52
N GLY A 61 2.77 14.92 8.32
CA GLY A 61 3.72 14.51 7.28
C GLY A 61 3.11 13.51 6.27
N THR A 62 3.71 12.33 6.15
CA THR A 62 3.27 11.29 5.21
C THR A 62 2.08 10.52 5.78
N PRO A 63 0.93 10.45 5.08
CA PRO A 63 -0.22 9.66 5.53
C PRO A 63 0.11 8.17 5.69
N THR A 64 -0.52 7.53 6.67
CA THR A 64 -0.35 6.09 6.92
C THR A 64 -1.63 5.32 6.58
N LEU A 65 -1.54 4.36 5.67
CA LEU A 65 -2.57 3.39 5.38
C LEU A 65 -2.32 2.11 6.18
N VAL A 66 -3.30 1.68 6.97
CA VAL A 66 -3.24 0.43 7.71
C VAL A 66 -4.10 -0.61 6.98
N THR A 67 -3.51 -1.75 6.65
CA THR A 67 -4.17 -2.79 5.85
C THR A 67 -3.99 -4.19 6.44
N ARG A 68 -4.97 -5.06 6.15
CA ARG A 68 -4.91 -6.52 6.29
C ARG A 68 -5.06 -7.24 4.95
N THR A 69 -5.25 -6.50 3.85
CA THR A 69 -5.54 -7.06 2.54
C THR A 69 -4.71 -6.37 1.48
N LEU A 70 -3.97 -7.18 0.73
CA LEU A 70 -3.16 -6.73 -0.37
C LEU A 70 -3.33 -7.71 -1.53
N ARG A 71 -3.42 -7.16 -2.75
CA ARG A 71 -3.46 -7.93 -3.99
C ARG A 71 -2.37 -7.43 -4.93
N GLU A 72 -1.57 -8.35 -5.44
CA GLU A 72 -0.61 -8.06 -6.50
C GLU A 72 -1.35 -8.00 -7.84
N HIS A 73 -1.00 -7.04 -8.69
CA HIS A 73 -1.48 -7.02 -10.06
C HIS A 73 -0.45 -7.72 -10.94
N GLN A 74 -0.68 -8.99 -11.26
CA GLN A 74 0.13 -9.70 -12.25
C GLN A 74 -0.15 -9.06 -13.63
N GLY A 75 0.88 -8.51 -14.27
CA GLY A 75 0.77 -8.09 -15.66
C GLY A 75 0.53 -9.31 -16.54
N ASP A 76 -0.50 -9.24 -17.38
CA ASP A 76 -0.81 -10.23 -18.43
C ASP A 76 0.28 -10.24 -19.51
#